data_AF-K1XMV7-F1
#
_entry.id   AF-K1XMV7-F1
#
_cell.length_a   1.000
_cell.length_b   1.000
_cell.length_c   1.000
_cell.angle_alpha   90.00
_cell.angle_beta   90.00
_cell.angle_gamma   90.00
#
_symmetry.space_group_name_H-M   'P 1'
#
loop_
_entity.id
_entity.type
_entity.pdbx_description
1 polymer ?
#
loop_
_entity_poly.entity_id
_entity_poly.type
_entity_poly.pdbx_seq_one_letter_code
_entity_poly.pdbx_strand_id
1 'polypeptide(L)'
;MRIPFPRRNQSKFAERRKNSDILVRSLSWFVGFAWMWLLFFLIILDKAKPERETFFEGFFGVKNIRRFWDPDLTEYLFYLLVIGFIVSVISLLINYLRSNRENDSFRLSLIFQAAVSFVGIIIYLLN
;
A
#
# COMPACT_ATOMS: atom_id res chain seq x y z
N MET A 1 -15.12 19.89 -56.58
CA MET A 1 -13.98 19.01 -56.23
C MET A 1 -14.09 18.69 -54.74
N ARG A 2 -14.42 17.44 -54.37
CA ARG A 2 -14.67 17.04 -52.97
C ARG A 2 -13.41 16.34 -52.45
N ILE A 3 -12.66 17.01 -51.57
CA ILE A 3 -11.39 16.50 -51.03
C ILE A 3 -11.72 15.28 -50.15
N PRO A 4 -11.18 14.08 -50.42
CA PRO A 4 -11.37 12.95 -49.53
C PRO A 4 -10.50 13.18 -48.30
N PHE A 5 -11.13 13.47 -47.16
CA PHE A 5 -10.41 13.44 -45.88
C PHE A 5 -9.95 11.99 -45.62
N PRO A 6 -8.65 11.75 -45.34
CA PRO A 6 -8.22 10.43 -44.94
C PRO A 6 -8.99 10.06 -43.66
N ARG A 7 -9.62 8.87 -43.63
CA ARG A 7 -10.20 8.31 -42.40
C ARG A 7 -9.06 8.03 -41.43
N ARG A 8 -8.63 9.08 -40.71
CA ARG A 8 -7.64 9.00 -39.65
C ARG A 8 -8.16 7.96 -38.67
N ASN A 9 -7.35 6.94 -38.38
CA ASN A 9 -7.72 5.75 -37.63
C ASN A 9 -8.18 6.11 -36.20
N GLN A 10 -9.44 6.51 -36.03
CA GLN A 10 -9.99 7.02 -34.77
C GLN A 10 -10.07 5.94 -33.70
N SER A 11 -10.11 4.66 -34.09
CA SER A 11 -10.11 3.51 -33.17
C SER A 11 -8.86 3.50 -32.28
N LYS A 12 -7.66 3.71 -32.84
CA LYS A 12 -6.42 3.76 -32.04
C LYS A 12 -6.38 4.92 -31.05
N PHE A 13 -6.98 6.06 -31.38
CA PHE A 13 -7.07 7.20 -30.45
C PHE A 13 -8.13 6.98 -29.37
N ALA A 14 -9.27 6.38 -29.69
CA ALA A 14 -10.32 6.03 -28.74
C ALA A 14 -9.88 4.91 -27.77
N GLU A 15 -9.19 3.89 -28.28
CA GLU A 15 -8.67 2.76 -27.51
C GLU A 15 -7.54 3.18 -26.56
N ARG A 16 -6.67 4.11 -27.01
CA ARG A 16 -5.68 4.76 -26.13
C ARG A 16 -6.30 5.60 -25.02
N ARG A 17 -7.46 6.25 -25.24
CA ARG A 17 -8.18 7.00 -24.21
C ARG A 17 -8.87 6.07 -23.20
N LYS A 18 -9.55 5.02 -23.68
CA LYS A 18 -10.26 4.06 -22.82
C LYS A 18 -9.33 3.27 -21.90
N ASN A 19 -8.14 2.86 -22.38
CA ASN A 19 -7.13 2.21 -21.54
C ASN A 19 -6.54 3.15 -20.47
N SER A 20 -6.43 4.45 -20.76
CA SER A 20 -5.98 5.44 -19.77
C SER A 20 -6.95 5.54 -18.59
N ASP A 21 -8.25 5.56 -18.89
CA ASP A 21 -9.30 5.77 -17.89
C ASP A 21 -9.42 4.58 -16.92
N ILE A 22 -9.30 3.35 -17.43
CA ILE A 22 -9.34 2.14 -16.60
C ILE A 22 -8.15 2.11 -15.62
N LEU A 23 -6.95 2.46 -16.10
CA LEU A 23 -5.73 2.43 -15.29
C LEU A 23 -5.68 3.53 -14.22
N VAL A 24 -6.09 4.75 -14.55
CA VAL A 24 -6.20 5.85 -13.57
C VAL A 24 -7.23 5.50 -12.50
N ARG A 25 -8.32 4.84 -12.89
CA ARG A 25 -9.33 4.33 -11.96
C ARG A 25 -8.75 3.26 -11.06
N SER A 26 -8.04 2.27 -11.59
CA SER A 26 -7.37 1.22 -10.79
C SER A 26 -6.39 1.79 -9.76
N LEU A 27 -5.61 2.82 -10.12
CA LEU A 27 -4.71 3.50 -9.17
C LEU A 27 -5.47 4.11 -7.98
N SER A 28 -6.69 4.60 -8.18
CA SER A 28 -7.51 5.15 -7.09
C SER A 28 -8.06 4.07 -6.16
N TRP A 29 -8.37 2.89 -6.71
CA TRP A 29 -8.68 1.72 -5.87
C TRP A 29 -7.48 1.29 -5.03
N PHE A 30 -6.26 1.28 -5.59
CA PHE A 30 -5.05 0.96 -4.83
C PHE A 30 -4.80 1.95 -3.68
N VAL A 31 -5.09 3.24 -3.86
CA VAL A 31 -4.99 4.22 -2.76
C VAL A 31 -6.02 3.93 -1.66
N GLY A 32 -7.28 3.66 -2.02
CA GLY A 32 -8.29 3.30 -1.03
C GLY A 32 -7.93 2.02 -0.27
N PHE A 33 -7.42 1.02 -0.98
CA PHE A 33 -6.95 -0.23 -0.39
C PHE A 33 -5.74 0.00 0.53
N ALA A 34 -4.79 0.83 0.11
CA ALA A 34 -3.63 1.25 0.89
C ALA A 34 -4.02 1.81 2.27
N TRP A 35 -4.98 2.74 2.29
CA TRP A 35 -5.52 3.31 3.53
C TRP A 35 -6.17 2.26 4.43
N MET A 36 -6.97 1.36 3.84
CA MET A 36 -7.60 0.27 4.61
C MET A 36 -6.56 -0.70 5.17
N TRP A 37 -5.53 -1.01 4.39
CA TRP A 37 -4.43 -1.88 4.77
C TRP A 37 -3.63 -1.29 5.94
N LEU A 38 -3.37 0.03 5.89
CA LEU A 38 -2.72 0.76 6.99
C LEU A 38 -3.54 0.69 8.28
N LEU A 39 -4.87 0.88 8.21
CA LEU A 39 -5.73 0.76 9.38
C LEU A 39 -5.73 -0.65 9.97
N PHE A 40 -5.78 -1.67 9.11
CA PHE A 40 -5.72 -3.07 9.54
C PHE A 40 -4.37 -3.39 10.21
N PHE A 41 -3.27 -2.92 9.62
CA PHE A 41 -1.94 -3.03 10.19
C PHE A 41 -1.85 -2.39 11.57
N LEU A 42 -2.40 -1.18 11.75
CA LEU A 42 -2.39 -0.50 13.05
C LEU A 42 -3.13 -1.27 14.15
N ILE A 43 -4.27 -1.89 13.81
CA ILE A 43 -5.04 -2.70 14.76
C ILE A 43 -4.24 -3.91 15.23
N ILE A 44 -3.57 -4.62 14.31
CA ILE A 44 -2.78 -5.80 14.65
C ILE A 44 -1.51 -5.40 15.38
N LEU A 45 -0.86 -4.31 14.97
CA LEU A 45 0.33 -3.77 15.65
C LEU A 45 0.01 -3.41 17.11
N ASP A 46 -1.14 -2.78 17.37
CA ASP A 46 -1.56 -2.43 18.72
C ASP A 46 -1.81 -3.68 19.59
N LYS A 47 -2.33 -4.76 19.00
CA LYS A 47 -2.52 -6.04 19.69
C LYS A 47 -1.24 -6.86 19.85
N ALA A 48 -0.31 -6.74 18.91
CA ALA A 48 0.94 -7.49 18.92
C ALA A 48 1.94 -6.90 19.92
N LYS A 49 1.86 -5.59 20.18
CA LYS A 49 2.73 -4.92 21.15
C LYS A 49 2.51 -5.53 22.54
N PRO A 50 3.57 -5.76 23.32
CA PRO A 50 3.43 -6.21 24.70
C PRO A 50 2.60 -5.18 25.48
N GLU A 51 1.66 -5.66 26.29
CA GLU A 51 0.93 -4.84 27.25
C GLU A 51 1.97 -4.16 28.14
N ARG A 52 2.15 -2.84 27.95
CA ARG A 52 3.05 -2.07 28.82
C ARG A 52 2.30 -1.87 30.12
N GLU A 53 2.95 -2.13 31.25
CA GLU A 53 2.38 -1.93 32.58
C GLU A 53 1.73 -0.53 32.61
N THR A 54 0.41 -0.47 32.54
CA THR A 54 -0.28 0.80 32.73
C THR A 54 -0.16 1.14 34.21
N PHE A 55 -0.06 2.43 34.54
CA PHE A 55 0.12 2.90 35.93
C PHE A 55 -0.92 2.31 36.91
N PHE A 56 -2.07 1.88 36.39
CA PHE A 56 -3.16 1.24 37.13
C PHE A 56 -2.93 -0.26 37.40
N GLU A 57 -2.25 -1.01 36.54
CA GLU A 57 -2.03 -2.46 36.70
C GLU A 57 -1.12 -2.78 37.90
N GLY A 58 -0.13 -1.94 38.17
CA GLY A 58 0.71 -2.01 39.38
C GLY A 58 -0.06 -1.71 40.67
N PHE A 59 -1.16 -0.94 40.60
CA PHE A 59 -2.02 -0.61 41.74
C PHE A 59 -3.00 -1.75 42.06
N PHE A 60 -3.49 -2.46 41.03
CA PHE A 60 -4.43 -3.58 41.18
C PHE A 60 -3.77 -4.97 41.26
N GLY A 61 -2.44 -5.06 41.15
CA GLY A 61 -1.69 -6.29 41.46
C GLY A 61 -1.85 -7.43 40.45
N VAL A 62 -2.23 -7.13 39.20
CA VAL A 62 -2.41 -8.14 38.15
C VAL A 62 -1.04 -8.51 37.57
N LYS A 63 -0.50 -9.67 37.95
CA LYS A 63 0.91 -10.06 37.70
C LYS A 63 1.20 -10.80 36.38
N ASN A 64 0.22 -10.97 35.50
CA ASN A 64 0.41 -11.73 34.25
C ASN A 64 0.50 -10.79 33.04
N ILE A 65 1.56 -9.96 33.03
CA ILE A 65 1.80 -9.02 31.94
C ILE A 65 2.72 -9.71 30.92
N ARG A 66 2.24 -9.79 29.68
CA ARG A 66 2.96 -10.40 28.56
C ARG A 66 4.09 -9.47 28.12
N ARG A 67 5.32 -9.77 28.57
CA ARG A 67 6.53 -8.94 28.33
C ARG A 67 7.12 -9.07 26.92
N PHE A 68 6.60 -9.98 26.09
CA PHE A 68 7.11 -10.25 24.76
C PHE A 68 6.03 -9.99 23.71
N TRP A 69 6.46 -9.64 22.49
CA TRP A 69 5.59 -9.51 21.33
C TRP A 69 4.89 -10.84 21.02
N ASP A 70 3.66 -10.79 20.49
CA ASP A 70 2.95 -12.02 20.12
C ASP A 70 3.59 -12.66 18.90
N PRO A 71 4.23 -13.83 19.00
CA PRO A 71 4.89 -14.42 17.85
C PRO A 71 3.89 -14.65 16.72
N ASP A 72 2.67 -15.09 17.04
CA ASP A 72 1.63 -15.35 16.05
C ASP A 72 1.18 -14.04 15.38
N LEU A 73 0.84 -13.00 16.16
CA LEU A 73 0.42 -11.73 15.57
C LEU A 73 1.56 -11.01 14.84
N THR A 74 2.80 -11.15 15.30
CA THR A 74 3.96 -10.51 14.65
C THR A 74 4.25 -11.18 13.31
N GLU A 75 4.09 -12.50 13.19
CA GLU A 75 4.19 -13.22 11.91
C GLU A 75 3.09 -12.78 10.93
N TYR A 76 1.84 -12.64 11.39
CA TYR A 76 0.77 -12.06 10.56
C TYR A 76 1.10 -10.63 10.12
N LEU A 77 1.68 -9.83 11.01
CA LEU A 77 2.08 -8.46 10.74
C LEU A 77 3.17 -8.41 9.64
N PHE A 78 4.12 -9.35 9.68
CA PHE A 78 5.13 -9.49 8.66
C PHE A 78 4.53 -9.83 7.28
N TYR A 79 3.62 -10.80 7.20
CA TYR A 79 2.95 -11.12 5.93
C TYR A 79 2.17 -9.93 5.36
N LEU A 80 1.48 -9.17 6.21
CA LEU A 80 0.78 -7.95 5.80
C LEU A 80 1.73 -6.89 5.23
N LEU A 81 2.92 -6.72 5.84
CA LEU A 81 3.94 -5.81 5.34
C LEU A 81 4.48 -6.26 3.98
N VAL A 82 4.76 -7.55 3.80
CA VAL A 82 5.26 -8.11 2.54
C VAL A 82 4.23 -7.93 1.41
N ILE A 83 2.96 -8.27 1.67
CA ILE A 83 1.89 -8.10 0.68
C ILE A 83 1.72 -6.61 0.32
N GLY A 84 1.67 -5.74 1.32
CA GLY A 84 1.57 -4.29 1.12
C GLY A 84 2.73 -3.73 0.29
N PHE A 85 3.95 -4.20 0.57
CA PHE A 85 5.14 -3.84 -0.19
C PHE A 85 5.03 -4.27 -1.65
N ILE A 86 4.71 -5.55 -1.92
CA ILE A 86 4.57 -6.07 -3.29
C ILE A 86 3.51 -5.28 -4.07
N VAL A 87 2.35 -5.02 -3.49
CA VAL A 87 1.28 -4.26 -4.13
C VAL A 87 1.72 -2.82 -4.46
N SER A 88 2.42 -2.17 -3.53
CA SER A 88 2.93 -0.81 -3.75
C SER A 88 3.98 -0.77 -4.86
N VAL A 89 4.90 -1.74 -4.90
CA VAL A 89 5.94 -1.86 -5.93
C VAL A 89 5.32 -2.13 -7.29
N ILE A 90 4.36 -3.06 -7.40
CA ILE A 90 3.64 -3.33 -8.65
C ILE A 90 2.95 -2.07 -9.15
N SER A 91 2.27 -1.34 -8.26
CA SER A 91 1.57 -0.10 -8.60
C SER A 91 2.54 0.98 -9.10
N LEU A 92 3.71 1.11 -8.46
CA LEU A 92 4.76 2.03 -8.89
C LEU A 92 5.41 1.62 -10.21
N LEU A 93 5.66 0.32 -10.42
CA LEU A 93 6.20 -0.21 -11.67
C LEU A 93 5.23 0.02 -12.83
N ILE A 94 3.94 -0.20 -12.64
CA ILE A 94 2.91 0.11 -13.64
C ILE A 94 2.93 1.61 -13.98
N ASN A 95 3.10 2.47 -12.96
CA ASN A 95 3.22 3.91 -13.17
C ASN A 95 4.50 4.28 -13.94
N TYR A 96 5.63 3.67 -13.58
CA TYR A 96 6.94 3.91 -14.19
C TYR A 96 7.00 3.47 -15.65
N LEU A 97 6.54 2.25 -15.96
CA LEU A 97 6.48 1.71 -17.33
C LEU A 97 5.59 2.58 -18.25
N ARG A 98 4.65 3.33 -17.66
CA ARG A 98 3.76 4.24 -18.36
C ARG A 98 4.29 5.66 -18.49
N SER A 99 5.27 6.06 -17.66
CA SER A 99 5.79 7.43 -17.50
C SER A 99 6.61 7.98 -18.68
N ASN A 100 6.33 7.55 -19.92
CA ASN A 100 6.87 8.18 -21.13
C ASN A 100 6.04 9.40 -21.59
N ARG A 101 5.14 9.90 -20.74
CA ARG A 101 4.46 11.20 -20.91
C ARG A 101 4.45 11.92 -19.59
N GLU A 102 5.17 13.04 -19.56
CA GLU A 102 5.19 14.04 -18.50
C GLU A 102 3.78 14.24 -17.91
N ASN A 103 3.72 14.32 -16.58
CA ASN A 103 2.57 14.76 -15.79
C ASN A 103 1.61 13.71 -15.21
N ASP A 104 2.02 12.44 -15.06
CA ASP A 104 1.34 11.53 -14.12
C ASP A 104 1.92 11.75 -12.72
N SER A 105 1.19 12.49 -11.88
CA SER A 105 1.53 12.76 -10.49
C SER A 105 1.82 11.45 -9.76
N PHE A 106 3.09 11.15 -9.52
CA PHE A 106 3.50 10.06 -8.63
C PHE A 106 2.73 10.22 -7.32
N ARG A 107 1.86 9.26 -7.02
CA ARG A 107 1.06 9.33 -5.81
C ARG A 107 1.99 9.04 -4.65
N LEU A 108 2.46 10.10 -4.00
CA LEU A 108 3.35 10.06 -2.83
C LEU A 108 2.90 9.02 -1.79
N SER A 109 1.58 8.77 -1.67
CA SER A 109 0.99 7.74 -0.83
C SER A 109 1.51 6.32 -1.12
N LEU A 110 1.71 5.94 -2.39
CA LEU A 110 2.23 4.61 -2.76
C LEU A 110 3.72 4.47 -2.40
N ILE A 111 4.49 5.53 -2.60
CA ILE A 111 5.90 5.59 -2.22
C ILE A 111 6.03 5.52 -0.69
N PHE A 112 5.22 6.30 0.02
CA PHE A 112 5.16 6.29 1.48
C PHE A 112 4.80 4.90 2.01
N GLN A 113 3.80 4.25 1.42
CA GLN A 113 3.41 2.89 1.81
C GLN A 113 4.53 1.88 1.54
N ALA A 114 5.18 1.94 0.38
CA ALA A 114 6.33 1.10 0.08
C ALA A 114 7.45 1.30 1.12
N ALA A 115 7.74 2.54 1.49
CA ALA A 115 8.77 2.87 2.48
C ALA A 115 8.41 2.33 3.87
N VAL A 116 7.18 2.56 4.34
CA VAL A 116 6.71 2.05 5.64
C VAL A 116 6.77 0.53 5.68
N SER A 117 6.28 -0.15 4.62
CA SER A 117 6.33 -1.60 4.55
C SER A 117 7.77 -2.14 4.53
N PHE A 118 8.67 -1.50 3.79
CA PHE A 118 10.07 -1.87 3.72
C PHE A 118 10.80 -1.71 5.06
N VAL A 119 10.60 -0.57 5.74
CA VAL A 119 11.17 -0.32 7.06
C VAL A 119 10.65 -1.34 8.07
N GLY A 120 9.34 -1.63 8.07
CA GLY A 120 8.74 -2.63 8.96
C GLY A 120 9.31 -4.03 8.74
N ILE A 121 9.51 -4.45 7.49
CA ILE A 121 10.16 -5.73 7.14
C ILE A 121 11.58 -5.78 7.69
N ILE A 122 12.37 -4.71 7.52
CA ILE A 122 13.74 -4.65 8.04
C ILE A 122 13.75 -4.77 9.57
N ILE A 123 12.88 -4.04 10.27
CA ILE A 123 12.78 -4.10 11.73
C ILE A 123 12.45 -5.54 12.18
N TYR A 124 11.50 -6.20 11.52
CA TYR A 124 11.16 -7.59 11.82
C TYR A 124 12.33 -8.55 11.61
N LEU A 125 13.10 -8.39 10.53
CA LEU A 125 14.25 -9.25 10.24
C LEU A 125 15.45 -9.02 11.17
N LEU A 126 15.55 -7.83 11.78
CA LEU A 126 16.65 -7.47 12.69
C LEU A 126 16.34 -7.74 14.17
N ASN A 127 15.09 -8.04 14.51
CA ASN A 127 14.61 -8.24 15.87
C ASN A 127 14.41 -9.72 16.19
#